data_AF-A0A6A5X459-F1
#
_entry.id   AF-A0A6A5X459-F1
#
_cell.length_a   1.000
_cell.length_b   1.000
_cell.length_c   1.000
_cell.angle_alpha   90.00
_cell.angle_beta   90.00
_cell.angle_gamma   90.00
#
_symmetry.space_group_name_H-M   'P 1'
#
loop_
_entity.id
_entity.type
_entity.pdbx_description
1 polymer ?
#
loop_
_entity_poly.entity_id
_entity_poly.type
_entity_poly.pdbx_seq_one_letter_code
_entity_poly.pdbx_strand_id
1 'polypeptide(L)'
;MTFKLILGAFAVIVLYHLINRGRSLHRNLTAAKSSGLPVVITPWNVYSVFWLASYIVWLPLLRKLPASCRGTWLEVLDPEWAYRIGYKIFEDVGSDVFLVVSPSSIGSFVADAEVMTQITSRRGDFPKPLEMYRRLEIYGKSLVSSEGAAWRMHRKLTAPSFGEKNNELVFHESLHHAQSLLNLWTGPGGRGNRTIKDPAADAMRFALYVISRAGFDVRVAWPHEEKDQEGQLEASKQKDSMFVASTPPPGYEMNYREALSCLLENIMWTQMAPPEYLTKSPIKVHRDVGKAVIEWGKYMDELYEQKKKEVASGQSAEGMDLFGALIRGSEVLNEETTEIEKSDILGNAFVIMLAGHETTANALHFALLLLALNWKSQVRLQEDLDKVLAGKPISEWTYEEDVPKLFSSMPTAVMNETLRVLQPVINIPKSTAPGNPQKINMNGQSYIMPGGTHISLCCAVHKNPKYWPEEPNLFRPERWLTDSKFPNSSIDIKPDDADLHAPPGADISGNLFKPVKGSYIPFSEGSRSCIGKRFAQVEIVTALAVIFRTYSVELAVDEYATDAEVERLEKGGKERREIWQKAADRAEYLLRDTMSSIITLQLRGVTIPIRVVRRGEERFAFG
;
A
#
# COMPACT_ATOMS: atom_id res chain seq x y z
N MET A 1 34.51 47.45 8.64
CA MET A 1 34.13 47.54 7.21
C MET A 1 33.67 46.19 6.66
N THR A 2 34.40 45.11 6.93
CA THR A 2 34.11 43.73 6.50
C THR A 2 32.75 43.19 6.91
N PHE A 3 32.30 43.44 8.16
CA PHE A 3 30.98 43.00 8.63
C PHE A 3 29.81 43.64 7.87
N LYS A 4 29.91 44.93 7.52
CA LYS A 4 28.89 45.64 6.72
C LYS A 4 28.85 45.15 5.28
N LEU A 5 29.99 44.78 4.71
CA LEU A 5 30.08 44.18 3.38
C LEU A 5 29.48 42.77 3.35
N ILE A 6 29.73 41.94 4.37
CA ILE A 6 29.12 40.61 4.51
C ILE A 6 27.60 40.72 4.68
N LEU A 7 27.12 41.63 5.53
CA LEU A 7 25.69 41.85 5.72
C LEU A 7 25.01 42.38 4.44
N GLY A 8 25.67 43.29 3.72
CA GLY A 8 25.21 43.79 2.43
C GLY A 8 25.15 42.71 1.35
N ALA A 9 26.18 41.88 1.24
CA ALA A 9 26.19 40.74 0.33
C ALA A 9 25.08 39.73 0.66
N PHE A 10 24.88 39.41 1.94
CA PHE A 10 23.79 38.55 2.40
C PHE A 10 22.41 39.14 2.04
N ALA A 11 22.20 40.43 2.28
CA ALA A 11 20.96 41.11 1.91
C ALA A 11 20.69 41.08 0.39
N VAL A 12 21.72 41.27 -0.44
CA VAL A 12 21.62 41.16 -1.90
C VAL A 12 21.26 39.73 -2.33
N ILE A 13 21.87 38.71 -1.71
CA ILE A 13 21.57 37.30 -1.98
C ILE A 13 20.11 36.99 -1.62
N VAL A 14 19.66 37.40 -0.42
CA VAL A 14 18.28 37.22 0.02
C VAL A 14 17.31 37.92 -0.93
N LEU A 15 17.57 39.18 -1.29
CA LEU A 15 16.73 39.93 -2.21
C LEU A 15 16.68 39.29 -3.60
N TYR A 16 17.82 38.84 -4.13
CA TYR A 16 17.89 38.10 -5.39
C TYR A 16 17.02 36.84 -5.35
N HIS A 17 17.10 36.05 -4.27
CA HIS A 17 16.25 34.87 -4.10
C HIS A 17 14.77 35.22 -3.99
N LEU A 18 14.39 36.28 -3.27
CA LEU A 18 13.00 36.73 -3.17
C LEU A 18 12.45 37.19 -4.52
N ILE A 19 13.20 37.99 -5.27
CA ILE A 19 12.82 38.43 -6.62
C ILE A 19 12.69 37.22 -7.55
N ASN A 20 13.65 36.29 -7.52
CA ASN A 20 13.62 35.12 -8.39
C ASN A 20 12.45 34.18 -8.04
N ARG A 21 12.12 34.02 -6.75
CA ARG A 21 10.93 33.28 -6.31
C ARG A 21 9.64 33.98 -6.75
N GLY A 22 9.57 35.30 -6.63
CA GLY A 22 8.42 36.08 -7.13
C GLY A 22 8.21 35.94 -8.64
N ARG A 23 9.30 36.04 -9.43
CA ARG A 23 9.26 35.84 -10.89
C ARG A 23 8.86 34.41 -11.26
N SER A 24 9.39 33.42 -10.57
CA SER A 24 9.06 32.01 -10.81
C SER A 24 7.61 31.70 -10.45
N LEU A 25 7.12 32.22 -9.32
CA LEU A 25 5.72 32.10 -8.93
C LEU A 25 4.80 32.77 -9.96
N HIS A 26 5.14 33.97 -10.42
CA HIS A 26 4.35 34.67 -11.44
C HIS A 26 4.28 33.86 -12.74
N ARG A 27 5.41 33.32 -13.22
CA ARG A 27 5.44 32.45 -14.40
C ARG A 27 4.54 31.22 -14.23
N ASN A 28 4.69 30.51 -13.12
CA ASN A 28 3.91 29.30 -12.85
C ASN A 28 2.41 29.62 -12.71
N LEU A 29 2.08 30.73 -12.08
CA LEU A 29 0.70 31.19 -11.90
C LEU A 29 0.05 31.58 -13.24
N THR A 30 0.79 32.25 -14.13
CA THR A 30 0.30 32.58 -15.47
C THR A 30 0.00 31.32 -16.27
N ALA A 31 0.92 30.34 -16.27
CA ALA A 31 0.69 29.06 -16.94
C ALA A 31 -0.52 28.31 -16.33
N ALA A 32 -0.62 28.26 -15.00
CA ALA A 32 -1.75 27.62 -14.32
C ALA A 32 -3.08 28.31 -14.62
N LYS A 33 -3.16 29.65 -14.62
CA LYS A 33 -4.39 30.38 -14.94
C LYS A 33 -4.85 30.18 -16.39
N SER A 34 -3.91 29.98 -17.32
CA SER A 34 -4.26 29.67 -18.72
C SER A 34 -4.89 28.28 -18.93
N SER A 35 -4.85 27.40 -17.92
CA SER A 35 -5.43 26.05 -18.01
C SER A 35 -6.95 26.01 -18.03
N GLY A 36 -7.60 27.05 -17.48
CA GLY A 36 -9.03 27.07 -17.16
C GLY A 36 -9.40 26.32 -15.86
N LEU A 37 -8.44 25.66 -15.19
CA LEU A 37 -8.65 24.96 -13.93
C LEU A 37 -8.51 25.91 -12.73
N PRO A 38 -9.21 25.66 -11.61
CA PRO A 38 -9.00 26.38 -10.38
C PRO A 38 -7.55 26.27 -9.86
N VAL A 39 -7.07 27.33 -9.23
CA VAL A 39 -5.68 27.43 -8.77
C VAL A 39 -5.61 27.79 -7.29
N VAL A 40 -4.92 26.95 -6.51
CA VAL A 40 -4.56 27.20 -5.12
C VAL A 40 -3.07 27.56 -5.05
N ILE A 41 -2.74 28.70 -4.46
CA ILE A 41 -1.34 29.14 -4.34
C ILE A 41 -0.78 28.68 -3.01
N THR A 42 0.38 28.01 -3.03
CA THR A 42 1.09 27.56 -1.82
C THR A 42 2.48 28.18 -1.72
N PRO A 43 2.97 28.45 -0.48
CA PRO A 43 4.32 28.98 -0.27
C PRO A 43 5.44 27.97 -0.60
N TRP A 44 5.15 26.67 -0.48
CA TRP A 44 6.09 25.58 -0.76
C TRP A 44 5.49 24.57 -1.73
N ASN A 45 6.37 23.87 -2.46
CA ASN A 45 6.01 22.65 -3.17
C ASN A 45 5.75 21.55 -2.14
N VAL A 46 4.52 21.02 -2.14
CA VAL A 46 4.05 19.97 -1.22
C VAL A 46 4.84 18.67 -1.35
N TYR A 47 5.47 18.43 -2.51
CA TYR A 47 6.30 17.25 -2.77
C TYR A 47 7.81 17.53 -2.69
N SER A 48 8.22 18.72 -2.25
CA SER A 48 9.64 18.98 -2.03
C SER A 48 10.16 18.16 -0.84
N VAL A 49 11.39 17.65 -0.96
CA VAL A 49 12.04 16.88 0.11
C VAL A 49 12.05 17.65 1.44
N PHE A 50 12.37 18.95 1.38
CA PHE A 50 12.34 19.83 2.53
C PHE A 50 10.98 19.81 3.23
N TRP A 51 9.89 19.95 2.46
CA TRP A 51 8.55 19.99 3.03
C TRP A 51 8.15 18.64 3.61
N LEU A 52 8.29 17.55 2.84
CA LEU A 52 7.95 16.20 3.30
C LEU A 52 8.75 15.79 4.55
N ALA A 53 10.00 16.24 4.69
CA ALA A 53 10.82 15.96 5.86
C ALA A 53 10.53 16.84 7.08
N SER A 54 9.80 17.95 6.94
CA SER A 54 9.66 18.94 8.03
C SER A 54 8.24 19.46 8.28
N TYR A 55 7.24 19.07 7.49
CA TYR A 55 5.87 19.58 7.61
C TYR A 55 5.28 19.35 9.02
N ILE A 56 5.64 18.25 9.70
CA ILE A 56 5.17 17.94 11.07
C ILE A 56 5.55 19.05 12.07
N VAL A 57 6.66 19.75 11.83
CA VAL A 57 7.10 20.89 12.66
C VAL A 57 6.39 22.17 12.25
N TRP A 58 6.28 22.44 10.94
CA TRP A 58 5.77 23.71 10.43
C TRP A 58 4.25 23.81 10.46
N LEU A 59 3.54 22.73 10.11
CA LEU A 59 2.10 22.74 9.93
C LEU A 59 1.34 23.08 11.24
N PRO A 60 1.71 22.57 12.43
CA PRO A 60 1.10 23.00 13.68
C PRO A 60 1.30 24.49 13.99
N LEU A 61 2.44 25.06 13.59
CA LEU A 61 2.71 26.49 13.75
C LEU A 61 1.85 27.32 12.80
N LEU A 62 1.75 26.90 11.53
CA LEU A 62 0.91 27.56 10.53
C LEU A 62 -0.58 27.49 10.87
N ARG A 63 -1.04 26.40 11.50
CA ARG A 63 -2.43 26.25 11.97
C ARG A 63 -2.80 27.23 13.09
N LYS A 64 -1.83 27.88 13.75
CA LYS A 64 -2.05 28.95 14.74
C LYS A 64 -2.26 30.33 14.13
N LEU A 65 -2.12 30.49 12.80
CA LEU A 65 -2.40 31.76 12.13
C LEU A 65 -3.87 32.17 12.32
N PRO A 66 -4.17 33.50 12.32
CA PRO A 66 -5.55 33.98 12.40
C PRO A 66 -6.45 33.36 11.33
N ALA A 67 -7.73 33.16 11.64
CA ALA A 67 -8.69 32.54 10.73
C ALA A 67 -8.73 33.20 9.34
N SER A 68 -8.56 34.53 9.27
CA SER A 68 -8.49 35.30 8.02
C SER A 68 -7.30 34.96 7.12
N CYS A 69 -6.25 34.34 7.66
CA CYS A 69 -5.05 33.93 6.93
C CYS A 69 -5.04 32.43 6.60
N ARG A 70 -5.96 31.66 7.20
CA ARG A 70 -6.13 30.23 6.94
C ARG A 70 -7.08 30.06 5.75
N GLY A 71 -6.75 29.15 4.87
CA GLY A 71 -7.57 28.81 3.71
C GLY A 71 -7.11 27.49 3.12
N THR A 72 -7.66 27.12 1.95
CA THR A 72 -7.39 25.85 1.26
C THR A 72 -5.90 25.56 1.09
N TRP A 73 -5.07 26.59 0.90
CA TRP A 73 -3.62 26.45 0.77
C TRP A 73 -2.97 25.76 1.98
N LEU A 74 -3.49 26.00 3.19
CA LEU A 74 -2.93 25.45 4.41
C LEU A 74 -3.28 23.97 4.57
N GLU A 75 -4.50 23.57 4.18
CA GLU A 75 -4.93 22.18 4.20
C GLU A 75 -4.17 21.36 3.15
N VAL A 76 -3.99 21.90 1.94
CA VAL A 76 -3.23 21.25 0.86
C VAL A 76 -1.75 21.05 1.20
N LEU A 77 -1.20 21.82 2.14
CA LEU A 77 0.16 21.63 2.64
C LEU A 77 0.32 20.38 3.53
N ASP A 78 -0.75 19.82 4.07
CA ASP A 78 -0.70 18.54 4.78
C ASP A 78 -0.61 17.40 3.74
N PRO A 79 0.51 16.65 3.63
CA PRO A 79 0.64 15.60 2.61
C PRO A 79 -0.46 14.52 2.67
N GLU A 80 -1.09 14.38 3.85
CA GLU A 80 -2.11 13.38 4.15
C GLU A 80 -3.55 13.94 4.07
N TRP A 81 -3.74 15.19 3.60
CA TRP A 81 -5.02 15.88 3.64
C TRP A 81 -6.15 15.05 3.01
N ALA A 82 -5.89 14.44 1.84
CA ALA A 82 -6.90 13.74 1.07
C ALA A 82 -7.45 12.51 1.81
N TYR A 83 -6.59 11.84 2.58
CA TYR A 83 -7.01 10.77 3.47
C TYR A 83 -7.88 11.31 4.61
N ARG A 84 -7.40 12.34 5.31
CA ARG A 84 -8.00 12.88 6.55
C ARG A 84 -9.36 13.53 6.32
N ILE A 85 -9.46 14.41 5.33
CA ILE A 85 -10.65 15.23 5.07
C ILE A 85 -11.38 14.86 3.78
N GLY A 86 -10.90 13.85 3.06
CA GLY A 86 -11.60 13.27 1.92
C GLY A 86 -11.81 14.26 0.78
N TYR A 87 -13.07 14.36 0.33
CA TYR A 87 -13.46 15.15 -0.84
C TYR A 87 -13.62 16.66 -0.56
N LYS A 88 -13.57 17.08 0.70
CA LYS A 88 -13.88 18.45 1.14
C LYS A 88 -13.17 19.55 0.35
N ILE A 89 -11.88 19.38 0.05
CA ILE A 89 -11.11 20.42 -0.67
C ILE A 89 -11.61 20.60 -2.11
N PHE A 90 -12.04 19.53 -2.78
CA PHE A 90 -12.61 19.61 -4.12
C PHE A 90 -13.96 20.32 -4.09
N GLU A 91 -14.77 20.10 -3.03
CA GLU A 91 -16.02 20.85 -2.79
C GLU A 91 -15.75 22.34 -2.56
N ASP A 92 -14.79 22.67 -1.68
CA ASP A 92 -14.43 24.06 -1.34
C ASP A 92 -13.88 24.81 -2.57
N VAL A 93 -13.15 24.13 -3.45
CA VAL A 93 -12.61 24.69 -4.70
C VAL A 93 -13.67 24.74 -5.82
N GLY A 94 -14.72 23.92 -5.74
CA GLY A 94 -15.78 23.84 -6.74
C GLY A 94 -15.37 23.09 -8.02
N SER A 95 -14.38 22.19 -7.94
CA SER A 95 -13.95 21.38 -9.09
C SER A 95 -13.27 20.10 -8.65
N ASP A 96 -13.55 19.02 -9.40
CA ASP A 96 -12.97 17.69 -9.22
C ASP A 96 -11.48 17.63 -9.66
N VAL A 97 -10.95 18.71 -10.26
CA VAL A 97 -9.53 18.89 -10.62
C VAL A 97 -9.08 20.31 -10.30
N PHE A 98 -7.97 20.46 -9.59
CA PHE A 98 -7.39 21.78 -9.32
C PHE A 98 -5.86 21.75 -9.32
N LEU A 99 -5.27 22.92 -9.62
CA LEU A 99 -3.83 23.13 -9.64
C LEU A 99 -3.34 23.72 -8.32
N VAL A 100 -2.15 23.31 -7.91
CA VAL A 100 -1.44 23.82 -6.72
C VAL A 100 -0.14 24.45 -7.18
N VAL A 101 -0.01 25.76 -6.99
CA VAL A 101 1.09 26.53 -7.58
C VAL A 101 2.00 27.07 -6.50
N SER A 102 3.28 26.74 -6.60
CA SER A 102 4.35 27.28 -5.75
C SER A 102 5.40 28.00 -6.61
N PRO A 103 6.35 28.74 -5.99
CA PRO A 103 7.48 29.31 -6.72
C PRO A 103 8.33 28.27 -7.47
N SER A 104 8.34 27.01 -7.02
CA SER A 104 9.20 25.95 -7.55
C SER A 104 8.51 24.97 -8.48
N SER A 105 7.17 24.88 -8.46
CA SER A 105 6.44 23.85 -9.21
C SER A 105 4.96 24.20 -9.45
N ILE A 106 4.37 23.54 -10.44
CA ILE A 106 2.92 23.39 -10.60
C ILE A 106 2.59 21.94 -10.26
N GLY A 107 1.68 21.75 -9.32
CA GLY A 107 1.07 20.47 -8.98
C GLY A 107 -0.40 20.44 -9.42
N SER A 108 -1.01 19.26 -9.43
CA SER A 108 -2.44 19.05 -9.65
C SER A 108 -2.94 17.92 -8.77
N PHE A 109 -4.14 18.08 -8.22
CA PHE A 109 -4.90 16.99 -7.62
C PHE A 109 -6.11 16.68 -8.50
N VAL A 110 -6.35 15.39 -8.72
CA VAL A 110 -7.42 14.88 -9.58
C VAL A 110 -8.30 13.95 -8.75
N ALA A 111 -9.61 14.20 -8.70
CA ALA A 111 -10.64 13.36 -8.11
C ALA A 111 -11.86 13.20 -9.03
N ASP A 112 -11.66 13.33 -10.35
CA ASP A 112 -12.64 13.04 -11.39
C ASP A 112 -12.31 11.73 -12.12
N ALA A 113 -13.30 10.86 -12.24
CA ALA A 113 -13.16 9.52 -12.81
C ALA A 113 -12.84 9.53 -14.33
N GLU A 114 -13.41 10.47 -15.09
CA GLU A 114 -13.14 10.64 -16.52
C GLU A 114 -11.70 11.12 -16.74
N VAL A 115 -11.25 12.10 -15.97
CA VAL A 115 -9.87 12.63 -16.05
C VAL A 115 -8.86 11.57 -15.61
N MET A 116 -9.13 10.84 -14.52
CA MET A 116 -8.27 9.72 -14.10
C MET A 116 -8.14 8.65 -15.18
N THR A 117 -9.25 8.30 -15.84
CA THR A 117 -9.24 7.33 -16.95
C THR A 117 -8.40 7.84 -18.13
N GLN A 118 -8.51 9.13 -18.48
CA GLN A 118 -7.67 9.73 -19.53
C GLN A 118 -6.18 9.68 -19.19
N ILE A 119 -5.81 10.06 -17.97
CA ILE A 119 -4.42 10.09 -17.51
C ILE A 119 -3.82 8.68 -17.44
N THR A 120 -4.58 7.70 -16.97
CA THR A 120 -4.09 6.32 -16.83
C THR A 120 -3.99 5.59 -18.17
N SER A 121 -4.83 5.92 -19.14
CA SER A 121 -4.80 5.34 -20.48
C SER A 121 -3.72 5.94 -21.39
N ARG A 122 -3.41 7.24 -21.26
CA ARG A 122 -2.45 7.98 -22.11
C ARG A 122 -1.06 8.05 -21.48
N ARG A 123 -0.35 6.92 -21.39
CA ARG A 123 0.90 6.81 -20.60
C ARG A 123 2.05 7.64 -21.17
N GLY A 124 2.09 7.84 -22.48
CA GLY A 124 3.11 8.67 -23.14
C GLY A 124 2.97 10.16 -22.82
N ASP A 125 1.72 10.62 -22.67
CA ASP A 125 1.40 12.01 -22.36
C ASP A 125 1.53 12.30 -20.86
N PHE A 126 1.23 11.28 -20.03
CA PHE A 126 1.26 11.35 -18.58
C PHE A 126 2.23 10.34 -17.94
N PRO A 127 3.55 10.49 -18.15
CA PRO A 127 4.54 9.58 -17.58
C PRO A 127 4.61 9.68 -16.05
N LYS A 128 5.20 8.67 -15.41
CA LYS A 128 5.57 8.77 -14.00
C LYS A 128 6.72 9.78 -13.81
N PRO A 129 6.72 10.53 -12.70
CA PRO A 129 7.84 11.40 -12.31
C PRO A 129 9.02 10.57 -11.81
N LEU A 130 9.91 10.15 -12.72
CA LEU A 130 11.00 9.22 -12.42
C LEU A 130 11.98 9.73 -11.35
N GLU A 131 12.14 11.04 -11.21
CA GLU A 131 12.96 11.66 -10.18
C GLU A 131 12.51 11.28 -8.75
N MET A 132 11.23 10.99 -8.55
CA MET A 132 10.70 10.53 -7.26
C MET A 132 11.02 9.05 -7.02
N TYR A 133 11.09 8.25 -8.09
CA TYR A 133 11.25 6.80 -8.02
C TYR A 133 12.71 6.33 -8.10
N ARG A 134 13.64 7.17 -8.58
CA ARG A 134 15.09 6.87 -8.63
C ARG A 134 15.63 6.39 -7.28
N ARG A 135 15.02 6.86 -6.21
CA ARG A 135 15.30 6.51 -4.81
C ARG A 135 15.07 5.05 -4.45
N LEU A 136 14.21 4.35 -5.20
CA LEU A 136 13.93 2.93 -5.02
C LEU A 136 14.90 2.04 -5.81
N GLU A 137 15.84 2.62 -6.58
CA GLU A 137 16.84 1.89 -7.37
C GLU A 137 18.01 1.39 -6.50
N ILE A 138 17.71 0.80 -5.33
CA ILE A 138 18.73 0.37 -4.35
C ILE A 138 19.65 -0.71 -4.95
N TYR A 139 19.07 -1.66 -5.70
CA TYR A 139 19.79 -2.78 -6.32
C TYR A 139 19.77 -2.75 -7.86
N GLY A 140 19.19 -1.70 -8.46
CA GLY A 140 19.04 -1.55 -9.90
C GLY A 140 17.70 -0.93 -10.31
N LYS A 141 17.51 -0.73 -11.62
CA LYS A 141 16.25 -0.22 -12.17
C LYS A 141 15.16 -1.28 -12.05
N SER A 142 13.91 -0.84 -12.09
CA SER A 142 12.75 -1.71 -11.89
C SER A 142 11.57 -1.29 -12.76
N LEU A 143 10.53 -2.12 -12.74
CA LEU A 143 9.21 -1.80 -13.30
C LEU A 143 8.63 -0.47 -12.82
N VAL A 144 8.95 -0.05 -11.59
CA VAL A 144 8.40 1.17 -10.98
C VAL A 144 9.20 2.41 -11.36
N SER A 145 10.52 2.29 -11.51
CA SER A 145 11.46 3.40 -11.77
C SER A 145 11.84 3.59 -13.24
N SER A 146 11.13 2.94 -14.16
CA SER A 146 11.38 3.02 -15.61
C SER A 146 10.20 3.57 -16.42
N GLU A 147 10.49 4.13 -17.60
CA GLU A 147 9.53 4.59 -18.62
C GLU A 147 9.93 4.08 -20.02
N GLY A 148 9.04 4.23 -21.01
CA GLY A 148 9.35 3.94 -22.41
C GLY A 148 9.69 2.47 -22.67
N ALA A 149 10.74 2.23 -23.46
CA ALA A 149 11.20 0.88 -23.83
C ALA A 149 11.70 0.08 -22.62
N ALA A 150 12.47 0.72 -21.73
CA ALA A 150 12.97 0.08 -20.51
C ALA A 150 11.81 -0.43 -19.63
N TRP A 151 10.74 0.36 -19.50
CA TRP A 151 9.55 -0.11 -18.78
C TRP A 151 8.89 -1.32 -19.45
N ARG A 152 8.76 -1.33 -20.78
CA ARG A 152 8.18 -2.48 -21.50
C ARG A 152 8.98 -3.75 -21.24
N MET A 153 10.31 -3.65 -21.24
CA MET A 153 11.21 -4.75 -20.89
C MET A 153 10.94 -5.24 -19.46
N HIS A 154 11.01 -4.38 -18.43
CA HIS A 154 10.75 -4.81 -17.05
C HIS A 154 9.32 -5.37 -16.89
N ARG A 155 8.33 -4.85 -17.62
CA ARG A 155 6.94 -5.36 -17.60
C ARG A 155 6.86 -6.76 -18.21
N LYS A 156 7.48 -7.00 -19.36
CA LYS A 156 7.54 -8.31 -20.00
C LYS A 156 8.26 -9.33 -19.12
N LEU A 157 9.33 -8.89 -18.44
CA LEU A 157 10.10 -9.71 -17.51
C LEU A 157 9.29 -10.14 -16.28
N THR A 158 8.50 -9.22 -15.71
CA THR A 158 7.78 -9.43 -14.44
C THR A 158 6.38 -10.05 -14.60
N ALA A 159 5.71 -9.85 -15.74
CA ALA A 159 4.33 -10.33 -15.93
C ALA A 159 4.12 -11.85 -15.78
N PRO A 160 5.00 -12.73 -16.31
CA PRO A 160 4.84 -14.17 -16.17
C PRO A 160 4.81 -14.66 -14.71
N SER A 161 5.43 -13.91 -13.81
CA SER A 161 5.46 -14.21 -12.38
C SER A 161 4.05 -14.15 -11.76
N PHE A 162 3.15 -13.29 -12.25
CA PHE A 162 1.82 -13.05 -11.65
C PHE A 162 0.67 -13.82 -12.33
N GLY A 163 0.88 -15.11 -12.61
CA GLY A 163 -0.13 -15.99 -13.24
C GLY A 163 -0.98 -16.81 -12.25
N GLU A 164 -2.01 -17.50 -12.74
CA GLU A 164 -2.93 -18.32 -11.92
C GLU A 164 -2.22 -19.38 -11.08
N LYS A 165 -1.20 -20.06 -11.63
CA LYS A 165 -0.40 -21.03 -10.87
C LYS A 165 0.33 -20.41 -9.67
N ASN A 166 0.79 -19.16 -9.80
CA ASN A 166 1.38 -18.45 -8.67
C ASN A 166 0.31 -18.07 -7.66
N ASN A 167 -0.87 -17.62 -8.12
CA ASN A 167 -1.99 -17.30 -7.22
C ASN A 167 -2.52 -18.52 -6.45
N GLU A 168 -2.46 -19.72 -7.03
CA GLU A 168 -2.73 -20.98 -6.33
C GLU A 168 -1.73 -21.23 -5.20
N LEU A 169 -0.43 -21.02 -5.44
CA LEU A 169 0.59 -21.06 -4.38
C LEU A 169 0.32 -20.00 -3.31
N VAL A 170 -0.01 -18.76 -3.70
CA VAL A 170 -0.39 -17.68 -2.77
C VAL A 170 -1.56 -18.09 -1.89
N PHE A 171 -2.57 -18.74 -2.47
CA PHE A 171 -3.71 -19.24 -1.73
C PHE A 171 -3.29 -20.25 -0.66
N HIS A 172 -2.50 -21.26 -1.02
CA HIS A 172 -2.03 -22.27 -0.06
C HIS A 172 -1.17 -21.66 1.07
N GLU A 173 -0.26 -20.75 0.74
CA GLU A 173 0.56 -20.07 1.75
C GLU A 173 -0.27 -19.12 2.61
N SER A 174 -1.28 -18.48 2.05
CA SER A 174 -2.21 -17.63 2.80
C SER A 174 -3.05 -18.45 3.79
N LEU A 175 -3.50 -19.65 3.43
CA LEU A 175 -4.14 -20.58 4.37
C LEU A 175 -3.19 -20.93 5.51
N HIS A 176 -1.98 -21.40 5.18
CA HIS A 176 -1.00 -21.78 6.18
C HIS A 176 -0.70 -20.62 7.15
N HIS A 177 -0.29 -19.46 6.64
CA HIS A 177 0.10 -18.34 7.48
C HIS A 177 -1.09 -17.71 8.23
N ALA A 178 -2.32 -17.77 7.70
CA ALA A 178 -3.49 -17.28 8.42
C ALA A 178 -3.87 -18.23 9.57
N GLN A 179 -3.70 -19.55 9.40
CA GLN A 179 -3.82 -20.53 10.49
C GLN A 179 -2.78 -20.29 11.58
N SER A 180 -1.52 -20.10 11.20
CA SER A 180 -0.44 -19.86 12.16
C SER A 180 -0.60 -18.51 12.87
N LEU A 181 -1.10 -17.49 12.18
CA LEU A 181 -1.46 -16.21 12.77
C LEU A 181 -2.59 -16.36 13.81
N LEU A 182 -3.64 -17.12 13.48
CA LEU A 182 -4.69 -17.46 14.44
C LEU A 182 -4.14 -18.24 15.64
N ASN A 183 -3.23 -19.19 15.43
CA ASN A 183 -2.61 -19.94 16.52
C ASN A 183 -1.76 -19.05 17.42
N LEU A 184 -1.03 -18.08 16.83
CA LEU A 184 -0.29 -17.06 17.58
C LEU A 184 -1.23 -16.25 18.48
N TRP A 185 -2.36 -15.82 17.95
CA TRP A 185 -3.34 -14.99 18.67
C TRP A 185 -4.15 -15.77 19.71
N THR A 186 -4.45 -17.04 19.45
CA THR A 186 -5.38 -17.84 20.25
C THR A 186 -4.71 -18.82 21.21
N GLY A 187 -3.42 -19.07 21.00
CA GLY A 187 -2.60 -20.00 21.79
C GLY A 187 -2.94 -21.48 21.53
N PRO A 188 -2.22 -22.41 22.19
CA PRO A 188 -2.32 -23.85 21.90
C PRO A 188 -3.71 -24.48 22.09
N GLY A 189 -4.55 -23.89 22.95
CA GLY A 189 -5.93 -24.36 23.16
C GLY A 189 -6.96 -23.69 22.26
N GLY A 190 -6.54 -22.79 21.37
CA GLY A 190 -7.42 -22.00 20.52
C GLY A 190 -8.48 -21.21 21.29
N ARG A 191 -8.26 -20.88 22.57
CA ARG A 191 -9.27 -20.17 23.39
C ARG A 191 -9.44 -18.72 22.93
N GLY A 192 -8.38 -18.10 22.42
CA GLY A 192 -8.44 -16.68 22.08
C GLY A 192 -8.57 -15.81 23.33
N ASN A 193 -9.31 -14.71 23.16
CA ASN A 193 -9.65 -13.72 24.20
C ASN A 193 -8.43 -13.14 24.92
N ARG A 194 -7.32 -12.99 24.19
CA ARG A 194 -6.12 -12.29 24.65
C ARG A 194 -5.94 -11.01 23.87
N THR A 195 -5.41 -10.00 24.55
CA THR A 195 -5.10 -8.72 23.93
C THR A 195 -3.90 -8.85 23.00
N ILE A 196 -4.13 -8.61 21.73
CA ILE A 196 -3.12 -8.50 20.68
C ILE A 196 -2.69 -7.05 20.67
N LYS A 197 -1.49 -6.78 21.19
CA LYS A 197 -0.98 -5.42 21.39
C LYS A 197 -0.67 -4.69 20.09
N ASP A 198 -0.18 -5.42 19.08
CA ASP A 198 0.26 -4.84 17.81
C ASP A 198 -0.20 -5.70 16.61
N PRO A 199 -1.49 -5.60 16.24
CA PRO A 199 -2.02 -6.35 15.11
C PRO A 199 -1.42 -5.89 13.77
N ALA A 200 -0.90 -4.65 13.68
CA ALA A 200 -0.24 -4.15 12.47
C ALA A 200 1.07 -4.90 12.20
N ALA A 201 1.91 -5.07 13.23
CA ALA A 201 3.15 -5.83 13.11
C ALA A 201 2.91 -7.31 12.75
N ASP A 202 1.85 -7.91 13.30
CA ASP A 202 1.49 -9.29 12.98
C ASP A 202 0.95 -9.43 11.54
N ALA A 203 0.15 -8.48 11.06
CA ALA A 203 -0.29 -8.43 9.66
C ALA A 203 0.88 -8.22 8.68
N MET A 204 1.90 -7.44 9.06
CA MET A 204 3.14 -7.31 8.32
C MET A 204 3.87 -8.66 8.22
N ARG A 205 4.06 -9.37 9.35
CA ARG A 205 4.67 -10.71 9.33
C ARG A 205 3.92 -11.67 8.42
N PHE A 206 2.59 -11.70 8.52
CA PHE A 206 1.74 -12.52 7.66
C PHE A 206 2.04 -12.25 6.17
N ALA A 207 1.93 -10.99 5.74
CA ALA A 207 2.12 -10.65 4.34
C ALA A 207 3.55 -10.91 3.87
N LEU A 208 4.54 -10.65 4.74
CA LEU A 208 5.94 -10.90 4.45
C LEU A 208 6.19 -12.38 4.19
N TYR A 209 5.60 -13.26 5.01
CA TYR A 209 5.86 -14.69 4.91
C TYR A 209 5.22 -15.28 3.64
N VAL A 210 4.01 -14.83 3.30
CA VAL A 210 3.34 -15.19 2.04
C VAL A 210 4.18 -14.77 0.83
N ILE A 211 4.63 -13.51 0.74
CA ILE A 211 5.45 -13.06 -0.40
C ILE A 211 6.85 -13.67 -0.40
N SER A 212 7.45 -13.95 0.76
CA SER A 212 8.77 -14.64 0.82
C SER A 212 8.67 -16.02 0.19
N ARG A 213 7.59 -16.74 0.47
CA ARG A 213 7.38 -18.09 -0.05
C ARG A 213 6.88 -18.11 -1.49
N ALA A 214 5.77 -17.44 -1.78
CA ALA A 214 5.19 -17.40 -3.12
C ALA A 214 6.03 -16.58 -4.11
N GLY A 215 6.83 -15.64 -3.61
CA GLY A 215 7.69 -14.76 -4.40
C GLY A 215 9.10 -15.27 -4.60
N PHE A 216 9.72 -15.80 -3.56
CA PHE A 216 11.16 -16.07 -3.53
C PHE A 216 11.50 -17.50 -3.12
N ASP A 217 10.48 -18.35 -2.96
CA ASP A 217 10.61 -19.72 -2.49
C ASP A 217 11.27 -19.84 -1.10
N VAL A 218 11.22 -18.75 -0.32
CA VAL A 218 11.79 -18.66 1.03
C VAL A 218 10.71 -18.95 2.05
N ARG A 219 10.81 -20.07 2.75
CA ARG A 219 9.87 -20.39 3.83
C ARG A 219 10.37 -19.82 5.15
N VAL A 220 9.59 -18.90 5.71
CA VAL A 220 9.85 -18.28 7.02
C VAL A 220 8.90 -18.91 8.05
N ALA A 221 9.47 -19.45 9.13
CA ALA A 221 8.69 -20.05 10.20
C ALA A 221 8.14 -18.99 11.16
N TRP A 222 6.98 -19.26 11.75
CA TRP A 222 6.52 -18.47 12.88
C TRP A 222 7.30 -18.83 14.15
N PRO A 223 7.54 -17.89 15.09
CA PRO A 223 8.32 -18.17 16.30
C PRO A 223 7.84 -19.35 17.14
N HIS A 224 6.55 -19.70 17.06
CA HIS A 224 5.97 -20.83 17.79
C HIS A 224 6.09 -22.17 17.04
N GLU A 225 6.42 -22.17 15.75
CA GLU A 225 6.60 -23.36 14.92
C GLU A 225 8.07 -23.82 14.91
N GLU A 226 9.02 -22.94 15.24
CA GLU A 226 10.45 -23.23 15.19
C GLU A 226 10.86 -24.40 16.11
N LYS A 227 10.22 -24.53 17.27
CA LYS A 227 10.51 -25.61 18.25
C LYS A 227 10.08 -26.99 17.78
N ASP A 228 9.03 -27.07 16.97
CA ASP A 228 8.52 -28.34 16.44
C ASP A 228 9.35 -28.83 15.22
N GLN A 229 10.26 -27.98 14.71
CA GLN A 229 10.98 -28.19 13.45
C GLN A 229 12.50 -28.33 13.58
N GLU A 230 13.08 -28.29 14.80
CA GLU A 230 14.50 -28.63 15.02
C GLU A 230 14.85 -30.05 14.51
N GLY A 231 13.88 -30.97 14.47
CA GLY A 231 14.02 -32.31 13.87
C GLY A 231 13.71 -32.40 12.37
N GLN A 232 13.00 -31.42 11.79
CA GLN A 232 12.65 -31.37 10.36
C GLN A 232 13.71 -30.63 9.51
N LEU A 233 14.62 -29.89 10.15
CA LEU A 233 15.75 -29.20 9.51
C LEU A 233 16.67 -30.15 8.72
N GLU A 234 16.72 -31.42 9.09
CA GLU A 234 17.47 -32.48 8.37
C GLU A 234 16.68 -33.03 7.16
N ALA A 235 15.34 -33.09 7.24
CA ALA A 235 14.49 -33.60 6.17
C ALA A 235 14.16 -32.54 5.11
N SER A 236 14.20 -31.24 5.46
CA SER A 236 14.00 -30.15 4.51
C SER A 236 15.23 -29.80 3.67
N LYS A 237 16.44 -30.26 4.05
CA LYS A 237 17.59 -30.33 3.12
C LYS A 237 17.30 -31.17 1.87
N GLN A 238 16.22 -31.96 1.89
CA GLN A 238 15.76 -32.83 0.82
C GLN A 238 14.68 -32.19 -0.09
N LYS A 239 14.17 -30.99 0.23
CA LYS A 239 13.28 -30.20 -0.63
C LYS A 239 13.93 -28.85 -0.93
N ASP A 240 14.05 -28.50 -2.21
CA ASP A 240 14.83 -27.39 -2.79
C ASP A 240 14.45 -25.94 -2.34
N SER A 241 13.80 -25.73 -1.19
CA SER A 241 13.40 -24.40 -0.69
C SER A 241 14.34 -23.85 0.37
N MET A 242 14.69 -22.54 0.28
CA MET A 242 15.52 -21.88 1.30
C MET A 242 14.72 -21.65 2.59
N PHE A 243 15.11 -22.30 3.68
CA PHE A 243 14.57 -22.08 5.02
C PHE A 243 15.37 -21.01 5.75
N VAL A 244 14.69 -19.99 6.28
CA VAL A 244 15.34 -18.96 7.11
C VAL A 244 14.88 -19.12 8.55
N ALA A 245 15.83 -19.46 9.42
CA ALA A 245 15.64 -19.51 10.87
C ALA A 245 15.63 -18.09 11.49
N SER A 246 15.08 -17.95 12.71
CA SER A 246 15.20 -16.71 13.50
C SER A 246 16.65 -16.34 13.85
N THR A 247 17.63 -17.24 13.72
CA THR A 247 19.04 -16.94 13.96
C THR A 247 19.75 -16.50 12.69
N PRO A 248 20.54 -15.41 12.71
CA PRO A 248 21.37 -15.02 11.57
C PRO A 248 22.35 -16.13 11.17
N PRO A 249 22.53 -16.40 9.85
CA PRO A 249 23.54 -17.34 9.37
C PRO A 249 24.97 -16.81 9.63
N PRO A 250 25.99 -17.69 9.59
CA PRO A 250 27.38 -17.26 9.79
C PRO A 250 27.79 -16.14 8.81
N GLY A 251 28.33 -15.04 9.33
CA GLY A 251 28.73 -13.87 8.53
C GLY A 251 27.65 -12.79 8.38
N TYR A 252 26.50 -12.97 9.04
CA TYR A 252 25.39 -12.01 9.13
C TYR A 252 25.16 -11.58 10.57
N GLU A 253 24.79 -10.32 10.78
CA GLU A 253 24.34 -9.82 12.09
C GLU A 253 22.80 -9.80 12.21
N MET A 254 22.08 -9.73 11.09
CA MET A 254 20.63 -9.73 11.00
C MET A 254 20.16 -10.99 10.28
N ASN A 255 19.05 -11.57 10.74
CA ASN A 255 18.36 -12.59 9.92
C ASN A 255 17.64 -11.93 8.75
N TYR A 256 17.20 -12.73 7.77
CA TYR A 256 16.49 -12.26 6.57
C TYR A 256 15.33 -11.30 6.87
N ARG A 257 14.51 -11.64 7.88
CA ARG A 257 13.35 -10.84 8.29
C ARG A 257 13.78 -9.50 8.88
N GLU A 258 14.79 -9.50 9.75
CA GLU A 258 15.31 -8.30 10.40
C GLU A 258 15.97 -7.35 9.40
N ALA A 259 16.81 -7.89 8.50
CA ALA A 259 17.47 -7.11 7.46
C ALA A 259 16.43 -6.43 6.55
N LEU A 260 15.42 -7.17 6.10
CA LEU A 260 14.36 -6.61 5.27
C LEU A 260 13.50 -5.60 6.04
N SER A 261 12.98 -5.96 7.21
CA SER A 261 12.08 -5.08 7.97
C SER A 261 12.79 -3.76 8.34
N CYS A 262 14.03 -3.85 8.80
CA CYS A 262 14.86 -2.67 9.11
C CYS A 262 15.04 -1.79 7.86
N LEU A 263 15.35 -2.39 6.71
CA LEU A 263 15.51 -1.67 5.44
C LEU A 263 14.22 -0.94 5.02
N LEU A 264 13.07 -1.63 5.02
CA LEU A 264 11.81 -1.06 4.53
C LEU A 264 11.28 0.05 5.44
N GLU A 265 11.28 -0.16 6.77
CA GLU A 265 10.78 0.82 7.74
C GLU A 265 11.58 2.14 7.72
N ASN A 266 12.83 2.06 7.29
CA ASN A 266 13.80 3.14 7.40
C ASN A 266 14.39 3.54 6.04
N ILE A 267 13.72 3.19 4.95
CA ILE A 267 14.15 3.43 3.57
C ILE A 267 14.41 4.91 3.26
N MET A 268 13.87 5.84 4.03
CA MET A 268 14.15 7.27 3.89
C MET A 268 15.61 7.63 4.18
N TRP A 269 16.28 6.89 5.08
CA TRP A 269 17.68 7.13 5.42
C TRP A 269 18.64 6.73 4.30
N THR A 270 18.29 5.72 3.49
CA THR A 270 19.08 5.32 2.32
C THR A 270 19.12 6.41 1.25
N GLN A 271 18.23 7.40 1.34
CA GLN A 271 18.16 8.56 0.45
C GLN A 271 19.07 9.70 0.86
N MET A 272 19.50 9.74 2.12
CA MET A 272 20.30 10.84 2.66
C MET A 272 21.80 10.62 2.44
N ALA A 273 22.24 9.37 2.49
CA ALA A 273 23.63 8.99 2.26
C ALA A 273 23.75 7.54 1.75
N PRO A 274 24.80 7.22 0.98
CA PRO A 274 25.06 5.83 0.60
C PRO A 274 25.26 4.91 1.84
N PRO A 275 24.92 3.61 1.74
CA PRO A 275 24.97 2.67 2.86
C PRO A 275 26.32 2.61 3.59
N GLU A 276 27.43 2.76 2.86
CA GLU A 276 28.79 2.73 3.41
C GLU A 276 29.09 3.92 4.34
N TYR A 277 28.38 5.03 4.16
CA TYR A 277 28.47 6.19 5.05
C TYR A 277 27.48 6.08 6.22
N LEU A 278 26.31 5.49 5.97
CA LEU A 278 25.31 5.24 7.01
C LEU A 278 25.86 4.33 8.12
N THR A 279 26.60 3.29 7.76
CA THR A 279 27.29 2.39 8.72
C THR A 279 28.32 3.09 9.61
N LYS A 280 28.86 4.24 9.17
CA LYS A 280 29.85 5.05 9.92
C LYS A 280 29.21 6.19 10.70
N SER A 281 27.90 6.38 10.60
CA SER A 281 27.22 7.51 11.22
C SER A 281 27.24 7.42 12.76
N PRO A 282 27.29 8.55 13.50
CA PRO A 282 27.16 8.54 14.95
C PRO A 282 25.76 8.14 15.45
N ILE A 283 24.74 8.21 14.59
CA ILE A 283 23.34 7.86 14.92
C ILE A 283 23.11 6.36 14.73
N LYS A 284 22.53 5.70 15.74
CA LYS A 284 22.30 4.24 15.74
C LYS A 284 21.43 3.79 14.57
N VAL A 285 20.28 4.42 14.35
CA VAL A 285 19.36 4.03 13.26
C VAL A 285 20.03 4.10 11.89
N HIS A 286 20.91 5.07 11.63
CA HIS A 286 21.64 5.11 10.37
C HIS A 286 22.55 3.89 10.21
N ARG A 287 23.26 3.48 11.27
CA ARG A 287 24.12 2.30 11.23
C ARG A 287 23.33 1.04 10.99
N ASP A 288 22.21 0.88 11.70
CA ASP A 288 21.33 -0.27 11.57
C ASP A 288 20.77 -0.39 10.14
N VAL A 289 20.37 0.73 9.53
CA VAL A 289 19.91 0.79 8.13
C VAL A 289 21.02 0.49 7.14
N GLY A 290 22.21 1.09 7.33
CA GLY A 290 23.35 0.83 6.46
C GLY A 290 23.72 -0.66 6.45
N LYS A 291 23.68 -1.32 7.62
CA LYS A 291 23.86 -2.77 7.74
C LYS A 291 22.74 -3.55 7.05
N ALA A 292 21.49 -3.18 7.30
CA ALA A 292 20.31 -3.82 6.70
C ALA A 292 20.35 -3.80 5.16
N VAL A 293 20.72 -2.68 4.53
CA VAL A 293 20.89 -2.59 3.07
C VAL A 293 21.96 -3.56 2.57
N ILE A 294 23.10 -3.63 3.26
CA ILE A 294 24.23 -4.47 2.85
C ILE A 294 23.87 -5.95 3.01
N GLU A 295 23.35 -6.36 4.17
CA GLU A 295 23.01 -7.76 4.45
C GLU A 295 21.83 -8.24 3.61
N TRP A 296 20.82 -7.39 3.40
CA TRP A 296 19.73 -7.70 2.47
C TRP A 296 20.24 -7.91 1.03
N GLY A 297 21.21 -7.10 0.59
CA GLY A 297 21.85 -7.29 -0.71
C GLY A 297 22.52 -8.66 -0.83
N LYS A 298 23.22 -9.10 0.22
CA LYS A 298 23.83 -10.44 0.24
C LYS A 298 22.79 -11.56 0.17
N TYR A 299 21.70 -11.46 0.93
CA TYR A 299 20.59 -12.44 0.84
C TYR A 299 20.00 -12.52 -0.57
N MET A 300 19.79 -11.38 -1.21
CA MET A 300 19.30 -11.31 -2.58
C MET A 300 20.28 -11.92 -3.59
N ASP A 301 21.59 -11.71 -3.41
CA ASP A 301 22.63 -12.31 -4.23
C ASP A 301 22.69 -13.84 -4.05
N GLU A 302 22.62 -14.33 -2.82
CA GLU A 302 22.60 -15.77 -2.53
C GLU A 302 21.39 -16.45 -3.16
N LEU A 303 20.20 -15.85 -3.00
CA LEU A 303 18.98 -16.31 -3.66
C LEU A 303 19.11 -16.33 -5.18
N TYR A 304 19.72 -15.28 -5.75
CA TYR A 304 19.92 -15.18 -7.19
C TYR A 304 20.78 -16.33 -7.71
N GLU A 305 21.92 -16.59 -7.07
CA GLU A 305 22.83 -17.65 -7.50
C GLU A 305 22.22 -19.05 -7.30
N GLN A 306 21.43 -19.26 -6.25
CA GLN A 306 20.70 -20.52 -6.03
C GLN A 306 19.65 -20.75 -7.12
N LYS A 307 18.74 -19.79 -7.33
CA LYS A 307 17.68 -19.91 -8.35
C LYS A 307 18.24 -19.98 -9.75
N LYS A 308 19.36 -19.30 -10.05
CA LYS A 308 20.05 -19.44 -11.34
C LYS A 308 20.50 -20.88 -11.57
N LYS A 309 21.03 -21.56 -10.55
CA LYS A 309 21.44 -22.98 -10.64
C LYS A 309 20.26 -23.92 -10.82
N GLU A 310 19.16 -23.70 -10.09
CA GLU A 310 17.93 -24.50 -10.22
C GLU A 310 17.31 -24.41 -11.62
N VAL A 311 17.23 -23.18 -12.16
CA VAL A 311 16.71 -22.98 -13.52
C VAL A 311 17.64 -23.64 -14.55
N ALA A 312 18.96 -23.56 -14.34
CA ALA A 312 19.94 -24.19 -15.23
C ALA A 312 19.92 -25.74 -15.17
N SER A 313 19.59 -26.33 -14.01
CA SER A 313 19.48 -27.79 -13.87
C SER A 313 18.18 -28.37 -14.45
N GLY A 314 17.24 -27.51 -14.88
CA GLY A 314 15.92 -27.93 -15.35
C GLY A 314 15.01 -28.45 -14.23
N GLN A 315 15.44 -28.33 -12.96
CA GLN A 315 14.62 -28.63 -11.80
C GLN A 315 13.62 -27.49 -11.61
N SER A 316 12.40 -27.67 -12.11
CA SER A 316 11.29 -26.83 -11.66
C SER A 316 10.86 -27.33 -10.28
N ALA A 317 11.36 -26.72 -9.22
CA ALA A 317 10.73 -26.88 -7.91
C ALA A 317 9.23 -26.55 -8.03
N GLU A 318 8.40 -27.30 -7.30
CA GLU A 318 6.94 -27.21 -7.31
C GLU A 318 6.46 -25.74 -7.19
N GLY A 319 5.79 -25.23 -8.23
CA GLY A 319 5.21 -23.88 -8.26
C GLY A 319 6.15 -22.82 -8.84
N MET A 320 5.65 -22.01 -9.78
CA MET A 320 6.42 -20.88 -10.33
C MET A 320 6.52 -19.76 -9.29
N ASP A 321 7.57 -19.76 -8.47
CA ASP A 321 7.92 -18.60 -7.63
C ASP A 321 8.29 -17.40 -8.52
N LEU A 322 8.02 -16.19 -8.02
CA LEU A 322 8.18 -14.96 -8.81
C LEU A 322 9.63 -14.77 -9.29
N PHE A 323 10.61 -15.10 -8.44
CA PHE A 323 12.03 -14.89 -8.69
C PHE A 323 12.61 -15.87 -9.71
N GLY A 324 12.26 -17.15 -9.62
CA GLY A 324 12.56 -18.15 -10.64
C GLY A 324 11.94 -17.81 -12.00
N ALA A 325 10.73 -17.23 -12.00
CA ALA A 325 10.10 -16.75 -13.24
C ALA A 325 10.84 -15.54 -13.84
N LEU A 326 11.34 -14.61 -13.02
CA LEU A 326 12.19 -13.51 -13.48
C LEU A 326 13.48 -14.02 -14.12
N ILE A 327 14.15 -15.00 -13.50
CA ILE A 327 15.39 -15.57 -14.05
C ILE A 327 15.12 -16.29 -15.37
N ARG A 328 14.05 -17.10 -15.47
CA ARG A 328 13.66 -17.73 -16.74
C ARG A 328 13.35 -16.71 -17.84
N GLY A 329 12.59 -15.66 -17.50
CA GLY A 329 12.20 -14.61 -18.45
C GLY A 329 13.33 -13.68 -18.85
N SER A 330 14.45 -13.68 -18.10
CA SER A 330 15.61 -12.85 -18.39
C SER A 330 16.53 -13.42 -19.47
N GLU A 331 16.39 -14.71 -19.80
CA GLU A 331 17.29 -15.45 -20.69
C GLU A 331 18.79 -15.35 -20.30
N VAL A 332 19.12 -14.99 -19.06
CA VAL A 332 20.51 -14.79 -18.57
C VAL A 332 21.36 -16.08 -18.59
N LEU A 333 20.74 -17.22 -18.93
CA LEU A 333 21.44 -18.47 -19.21
C LEU A 333 21.95 -18.58 -20.66
N ASN A 334 21.51 -17.70 -21.56
CA ASN A 334 21.94 -17.61 -22.94
C ASN A 334 22.96 -16.45 -23.08
N GLU A 335 24.24 -16.78 -23.22
CA GLU A 335 25.35 -15.81 -23.25
C GLU A 335 25.38 -14.92 -24.51
N GLU A 336 24.57 -15.21 -25.53
CA GLU A 336 24.63 -14.54 -26.84
C GLU A 336 23.63 -13.38 -27.03
N THR A 337 22.66 -13.15 -26.14
CA THR A 337 21.50 -12.27 -26.47
C THR A 337 20.92 -11.36 -25.37
N THR A 338 21.52 -11.22 -24.18
CA THR A 338 20.80 -10.54 -23.09
C THR A 338 21.08 -9.03 -22.95
N GLU A 339 20.06 -8.22 -23.28
CA GLU A 339 19.98 -6.79 -22.88
C GLU A 339 19.67 -6.59 -21.37
N ILE A 340 19.40 -7.68 -20.63
CA ILE A 340 18.94 -7.66 -19.23
C ILE A 340 20.11 -7.92 -18.28
N GLU A 341 20.36 -6.99 -17.35
CA GLU A 341 21.42 -7.14 -16.35
C GLU A 341 20.92 -7.84 -15.07
N LYS A 342 21.85 -8.40 -14.29
CA LYS A 342 21.57 -8.91 -12.92
C LYS A 342 20.91 -7.82 -12.06
N SER A 343 21.33 -6.57 -12.21
CA SER A 343 20.80 -5.41 -11.50
C SER A 343 19.30 -5.19 -11.79
N ASP A 344 18.82 -5.44 -13.02
CA ASP A 344 17.41 -5.32 -13.38
C ASP A 344 16.54 -6.42 -12.73
N ILE A 345 17.11 -7.61 -12.54
CA ILE A 345 16.44 -8.72 -11.85
C ILE A 345 16.35 -8.41 -10.36
N LEU A 346 17.46 -8.01 -9.73
CA LEU A 346 17.49 -7.65 -8.30
C LEU A 346 16.64 -6.41 -8.00
N GLY A 347 16.66 -5.40 -8.87
CA GLY A 347 15.83 -4.20 -8.75
C GLY A 347 14.34 -4.50 -8.81
N ASN A 348 13.90 -5.35 -9.75
CA ASN A 348 12.51 -5.82 -9.80
C ASN A 348 12.13 -6.66 -8.58
N ALA A 349 12.99 -7.59 -8.18
CA ALA A 349 12.77 -8.44 -7.01
C ALA A 349 12.57 -7.61 -5.72
N PHE A 350 13.48 -6.66 -5.46
CA PHE A 350 13.37 -5.77 -4.30
C PHE A 350 12.06 -4.97 -4.31
N VAL A 351 11.70 -4.39 -5.46
CA VAL A 351 10.46 -3.59 -5.56
C VAL A 351 9.20 -4.44 -5.43
N ILE A 352 9.20 -5.68 -5.93
CA ILE A 352 8.08 -6.62 -5.74
C ILE A 352 7.91 -6.97 -4.26
N MET A 353 9.01 -7.26 -3.56
CA MET A 353 8.99 -7.55 -2.12
C MET A 353 8.44 -6.36 -1.32
N LEU A 354 8.96 -5.16 -1.57
CA LEU A 354 8.51 -3.93 -0.93
C LEU A 354 7.03 -3.65 -1.21
N ALA A 355 6.60 -3.76 -2.46
CA ALA A 355 5.24 -3.42 -2.87
C ALA A 355 4.20 -4.42 -2.36
N GLY A 356 4.51 -5.72 -2.36
CA GLY A 356 3.59 -6.79 -1.97
C GLY A 356 3.38 -6.91 -0.47
N HIS A 357 4.41 -6.62 0.33
CA HIS A 357 4.35 -6.80 1.78
C HIS A 357 3.53 -5.71 2.50
N GLU A 358 3.93 -4.43 2.41
CA GLU A 358 3.32 -3.38 3.22
C GLU A 358 1.87 -3.06 2.82
N THR A 359 1.56 -3.13 1.52
CA THR A 359 0.22 -2.76 1.03
C THR A 359 -0.83 -3.78 1.45
N THR A 360 -0.55 -5.08 1.30
CA THR A 360 -1.42 -6.15 1.77
C THR A 360 -1.55 -6.15 3.29
N ALA A 361 -0.43 -6.04 4.02
CA ALA A 361 -0.44 -6.01 5.48
C ALA A 361 -1.35 -4.91 6.04
N ASN A 362 -1.22 -3.69 5.51
CA ASN A 362 -2.05 -2.57 5.94
C ASN A 362 -3.52 -2.75 5.58
N ALA A 363 -3.82 -3.28 4.38
CA ALA A 363 -5.20 -3.56 3.99
C ALA A 363 -5.84 -4.60 4.92
N LEU A 364 -5.14 -5.69 5.26
CA LEU A 364 -5.62 -6.69 6.21
C LEU A 364 -5.80 -6.09 7.62
N HIS A 365 -4.80 -5.36 8.12
CA HIS A 365 -4.86 -4.69 9.42
C HIS A 365 -6.05 -3.72 9.51
N PHE A 366 -6.24 -2.87 8.50
CA PHE A 366 -7.37 -1.94 8.45
C PHE A 366 -8.71 -2.67 8.35
N ALA A 367 -8.80 -3.77 7.59
CA ALA A 367 -10.02 -4.57 7.53
C ALA A 367 -10.39 -5.14 8.91
N LEU A 368 -9.42 -5.65 9.68
CA LEU A 368 -9.64 -6.15 11.05
C LEU A 368 -10.17 -5.05 11.97
N LEU A 369 -9.58 -3.85 11.94
CA LEU A 369 -10.02 -2.72 12.75
C LEU A 369 -11.41 -2.22 12.34
N LEU A 370 -11.66 -2.08 11.04
CA LEU A 370 -12.95 -1.62 10.52
C LEU A 370 -14.06 -2.62 10.86
N LEU A 371 -13.81 -3.93 10.79
CA LEU A 371 -14.77 -4.95 11.22
C LEU A 371 -15.00 -4.96 12.73
N ALA A 372 -13.97 -4.68 13.54
CA ALA A 372 -14.10 -4.54 15.00
C ALA A 372 -14.93 -3.31 15.40
N LEU A 373 -14.86 -2.24 14.60
CA LEU A 373 -15.69 -1.03 14.75
C LEU A 373 -17.11 -1.21 14.20
N ASN A 374 -17.30 -2.10 13.22
CA ASN A 374 -18.56 -2.28 12.50
C ASN A 374 -19.12 -3.70 12.66
N TRP A 375 -19.62 -4.01 13.86
CA TRP A 375 -20.09 -5.34 14.25
C TRP A 375 -21.10 -5.96 13.27
N LYS A 376 -22.05 -5.16 12.76
CA LYS A 376 -23.07 -5.65 11.81
C LYS A 376 -22.46 -6.22 10.53
N SER A 377 -21.45 -5.56 9.98
CA SER A 377 -20.74 -6.04 8.79
C SER A 377 -19.89 -7.26 9.08
N GLN A 378 -19.34 -7.36 10.29
CA GLN A 378 -18.63 -8.55 10.74
C GLN A 378 -19.56 -9.78 10.82
N VAL A 379 -20.73 -9.64 11.45
CA VAL A 379 -21.75 -10.71 11.48
C VAL A 379 -22.18 -11.09 10.06
N ARG A 380 -22.41 -10.10 9.19
CA ARG A 380 -22.79 -10.36 7.80
C ARG A 380 -21.72 -11.13 7.02
N LEU A 381 -20.44 -10.81 7.23
CA LEU A 381 -19.31 -11.56 6.69
C LEU A 381 -19.32 -13.01 7.18
N GLN A 382 -19.55 -13.24 8.47
CA GLN A 382 -19.60 -14.57 9.05
C GLN A 382 -20.76 -15.42 8.51
N GLU A 383 -21.96 -14.85 8.44
CA GLU A 383 -23.14 -15.53 7.87
C GLU A 383 -22.95 -15.91 6.40
N ASP A 384 -22.27 -15.05 5.64
CA ASP A 384 -22.00 -15.26 4.23
C ASP A 384 -20.93 -16.34 4.03
N LEU A 385 -19.87 -16.35 4.84
CA LEU A 385 -18.87 -17.42 4.88
C LEU A 385 -19.50 -18.78 5.23
N ASP A 386 -20.42 -18.82 6.20
CA ASP A 386 -21.14 -20.05 6.57
C ASP A 386 -21.92 -20.63 5.38
N LYS A 387 -22.54 -19.76 4.56
CA LYS A 387 -23.28 -20.17 3.35
C LYS A 387 -22.35 -20.62 2.23
N VAL A 388 -21.31 -19.84 1.95
CA VAL A 388 -20.37 -20.08 0.83
C VAL A 388 -19.56 -21.36 1.05
N LEU A 389 -19.10 -21.58 2.28
CA LEU A 389 -18.22 -22.68 2.63
C LEU A 389 -18.98 -23.92 3.12
N ALA A 390 -20.25 -23.77 3.51
CA ALA A 390 -21.12 -24.87 3.94
C ALA A 390 -20.48 -25.82 4.99
N GLY A 391 -19.66 -25.28 5.89
CA GLY A 391 -18.96 -26.06 6.93
C GLY A 391 -17.71 -26.81 6.46
N LYS A 392 -17.30 -26.69 5.18
CA LYS A 392 -16.10 -27.32 4.62
C LYS A 392 -14.85 -26.99 5.46
N PRO A 393 -14.07 -27.98 5.92
CA PRO A 393 -12.85 -27.74 6.67
C PRO A 393 -11.77 -27.10 5.79
N ILE A 394 -10.91 -26.26 6.38
CA ILE A 394 -9.86 -25.52 5.65
C ILE A 394 -8.94 -26.44 4.83
N SER A 395 -8.62 -27.62 5.37
CA SER A 395 -7.75 -28.60 4.72
C SER A 395 -8.29 -29.12 3.38
N GLU A 396 -9.59 -28.94 3.12
CA GLU A 396 -10.23 -29.36 1.87
C GLU A 396 -10.43 -28.19 0.90
N TRP A 397 -10.06 -26.96 1.27
CA TRP A 397 -10.26 -25.82 0.41
C TRP A 397 -9.29 -25.85 -0.78
N THR A 398 -9.80 -25.54 -1.97
CA THR A 398 -8.99 -25.51 -3.20
C THR A 398 -9.10 -24.17 -3.91
N TYR A 399 -8.05 -23.81 -4.64
CA TYR A 399 -8.00 -22.56 -5.38
C TYR A 399 -9.10 -22.48 -6.44
N GLU A 400 -9.33 -23.57 -7.17
CA GLU A 400 -10.26 -23.63 -8.30
C GLU A 400 -11.72 -23.57 -7.85
N GLU A 401 -12.04 -24.15 -6.69
CA GLU A 401 -13.42 -24.27 -6.23
C GLU A 401 -13.85 -23.12 -5.31
N ASP A 402 -13.01 -22.78 -4.34
CA ASP A 402 -13.43 -21.94 -3.21
C ASP A 402 -13.10 -20.46 -3.43
N VAL A 403 -11.97 -20.14 -4.10
CA VAL A 403 -11.60 -18.75 -4.39
C VAL A 403 -12.64 -18.03 -5.26
N PRO A 404 -13.21 -18.61 -6.34
CA PRO A 404 -14.33 -18.01 -7.08
C PRO A 404 -15.53 -17.62 -6.22
N LYS A 405 -15.89 -18.46 -5.26
CA LYS A 405 -17.02 -18.19 -4.36
C LYS A 405 -16.67 -17.05 -3.39
N LEU A 406 -15.49 -17.09 -2.78
CA LEU A 406 -15.02 -16.03 -1.89
C LEU A 406 -14.89 -14.67 -2.61
N PHE A 407 -14.51 -14.68 -3.90
CA PHE A 407 -14.36 -13.48 -4.73
C PHE A 407 -15.69 -12.81 -5.14
N SER A 408 -16.80 -13.52 -5.01
CA SER A 408 -18.14 -13.04 -5.33
C SER A 408 -18.99 -12.77 -4.08
N SER A 409 -18.34 -12.66 -2.91
CA SER A 409 -19.02 -12.69 -1.61
C SER A 409 -18.44 -11.65 -0.61
N MET A 410 -18.94 -11.62 0.63
CA MET A 410 -18.61 -10.62 1.65
C MET A 410 -17.11 -10.40 1.93
N PRO A 411 -16.21 -11.41 1.94
CA PRO A 411 -14.78 -11.18 2.11
C PRO A 411 -14.20 -10.19 1.11
N THR A 412 -14.62 -10.29 -0.15
CA THR A 412 -14.17 -9.38 -1.22
C THR A 412 -14.84 -8.02 -1.10
N ALA A 413 -16.10 -7.98 -0.69
CA ALA A 413 -16.80 -6.74 -0.37
C ALA A 413 -16.09 -5.95 0.75
N VAL A 414 -15.65 -6.65 1.80
CA VAL A 414 -14.89 -6.09 2.93
C VAL A 414 -13.55 -5.56 2.47
N MET A 415 -12.79 -6.34 1.70
CA MET A 415 -11.52 -5.89 1.14
C MET A 415 -11.72 -4.65 0.27
N ASN A 416 -12.69 -4.66 -0.64
CA ASN A 416 -12.93 -3.53 -1.54
C ASN A 416 -13.34 -2.26 -0.79
N GLU A 417 -14.21 -2.39 0.22
CA GLU A 417 -14.60 -1.25 1.04
C GLU A 417 -13.46 -0.75 1.93
N THR A 418 -12.62 -1.65 2.43
CA THR A 418 -11.41 -1.28 3.19
C THR A 418 -10.48 -0.46 2.32
N LEU A 419 -10.21 -0.91 1.10
CA LEU A 419 -9.38 -0.19 0.14
C LEU A 419 -10.03 1.13 -0.31
N ARG A 420 -11.35 1.23 -0.38
CA ARG A 420 -12.05 2.48 -0.69
C ARG A 420 -11.90 3.52 0.43
N VAL A 421 -12.07 3.10 1.69
CA VAL A 421 -12.07 4.03 2.84
C VAL A 421 -10.65 4.35 3.30
N LEU A 422 -9.77 3.34 3.34
CA LEU A 422 -8.40 3.39 3.87
C LEU A 422 -7.39 2.77 2.87
N GLN A 423 -7.25 3.33 1.66
CA GLN A 423 -6.22 2.82 0.74
C GLN A 423 -4.80 3.05 1.28
N PRO A 424 -3.91 2.04 1.24
CA PRO A 424 -2.52 2.20 1.66
C PRO A 424 -1.74 3.26 0.86
N VAL A 425 -2.03 3.42 -0.44
CA VAL A 425 -1.37 4.41 -1.32
C VAL A 425 -2.35 5.55 -1.59
N ILE A 426 -2.22 6.68 -0.89
CA ILE A 426 -3.22 7.76 -0.92
C ILE A 426 -3.15 8.67 -2.17
N ASN A 427 -2.02 8.69 -2.88
CA ASN A 427 -1.82 9.47 -4.10
C ASN A 427 -0.99 8.66 -5.10
N ILE A 428 -1.44 8.58 -6.36
CA ILE A 428 -0.68 7.94 -7.43
C ILE A 428 -0.04 9.02 -8.31
N PRO A 429 1.29 9.18 -8.30
CA PRO A 429 1.94 10.28 -8.98
C PRO A 429 2.07 10.03 -10.49
N LYS A 430 1.79 11.09 -11.23
CA LYS A 430 1.87 11.25 -12.69
C LYS A 430 2.50 12.60 -12.98
N SER A 431 2.83 12.87 -14.23
CA SER A 431 3.40 14.15 -14.61
C SER A 431 3.09 14.49 -16.06
N THR A 432 3.21 15.75 -16.44
CA THR A 432 3.37 16.14 -17.84
C THR A 432 4.84 16.51 -18.10
N ALA A 433 5.37 16.18 -19.28
CA ALA A 433 6.73 16.56 -19.61
C ALA A 433 6.89 18.10 -19.61
N PRO A 434 8.03 18.65 -19.15
CA PRO A 434 8.28 20.08 -19.19
C PRO A 434 8.10 20.66 -20.59
N GLY A 435 7.34 21.76 -20.71
CA GLY A 435 7.05 22.39 -22.00
C GLY A 435 6.02 21.67 -22.88
N ASN A 436 5.48 20.52 -22.44
CA ASN A 436 4.48 19.76 -23.19
C ASN A 436 3.12 19.73 -22.46
N PRO A 437 2.28 20.76 -22.62
CA PRO A 437 0.95 20.79 -22.00
C PRO A 437 0.03 19.74 -22.59
N GLN A 438 -0.85 19.17 -21.76
CA GLN A 438 -1.74 18.08 -22.16
C GLN A 438 -3.21 18.47 -22.04
N LYS A 439 -3.98 18.25 -23.10
CA LYS A 439 -5.43 18.42 -23.08
C LYS A 439 -6.08 17.35 -22.19
N ILE A 440 -7.03 17.75 -21.35
CA ILE A 440 -7.92 16.86 -20.61
C ILE A 440 -9.37 17.29 -20.82
N ASN A 441 -10.30 16.35 -20.81
CA ASN A 441 -11.74 16.65 -20.82
C ASN A 441 -12.34 16.33 -19.46
N MET A 442 -13.26 17.16 -18.99
CA MET A 442 -13.96 16.97 -17.73
C MET A 442 -15.37 17.56 -17.87
N ASN A 443 -16.39 16.75 -17.62
CA ASN A 443 -17.80 17.17 -17.68
C ASN A 443 -18.18 17.81 -19.03
N GLY A 444 -17.66 17.27 -20.14
CA GLY A 444 -17.92 17.76 -21.50
C GLY A 444 -17.17 19.04 -21.90
N GLN A 445 -16.31 19.58 -21.03
CA GLN A 445 -15.45 20.72 -21.32
C GLN A 445 -13.99 20.32 -21.45
N SER A 446 -13.23 21.04 -22.27
CA SER A 446 -11.80 20.81 -22.47
C SER A 446 -10.96 21.80 -21.66
N TYR A 447 -9.95 21.28 -20.95
CA TYR A 447 -8.98 22.02 -20.17
C TYR A 447 -7.56 21.67 -20.63
N ILE A 448 -6.57 22.49 -20.25
CA ILE A 448 -5.16 22.26 -20.56
C ILE A 448 -4.36 22.07 -19.27
N MET A 449 -3.90 20.86 -19.01
CA MET A 449 -2.91 20.59 -17.97
C MET A 449 -1.56 21.19 -18.39
N PRO A 450 -0.97 22.14 -17.65
CA PRO A 450 0.31 22.75 -18.04
C PRO A 450 1.44 21.72 -18.13
N GLY A 451 2.44 21.97 -18.99
CA GLY A 451 3.64 21.14 -19.07
C GLY A 451 4.51 21.25 -17.81
N GLY A 452 5.16 20.16 -17.39
CA GLY A 452 5.95 20.11 -16.16
C GLY A 452 5.10 20.09 -14.89
N THR A 453 3.83 19.71 -14.98
CA THR A 453 2.93 19.60 -13.84
C THR A 453 3.10 18.24 -13.16
N HIS A 454 3.27 18.23 -11.84
CA HIS A 454 3.18 17.02 -11.04
C HIS A 454 1.73 16.71 -10.69
N ILE A 455 1.22 15.55 -11.05
CA ILE A 455 -0.20 15.21 -10.95
C ILE A 455 -0.38 14.08 -9.94
N SER A 456 -1.29 14.27 -8.99
CA SER A 456 -1.68 13.26 -8.01
C SER A 456 -3.08 12.76 -8.32
N LEU A 457 -3.20 11.49 -8.73
CA LEU A 457 -4.50 10.82 -8.76
C LEU A 457 -4.86 10.54 -7.29
N CYS A 458 -5.85 11.27 -6.80
CA CYS A 458 -6.08 11.48 -5.38
C CYS A 458 -7.08 10.46 -4.81
N CYS A 459 -6.80 9.89 -3.64
CA CYS A 459 -7.72 8.99 -2.92
C CYS A 459 -9.11 9.60 -2.67
N ALA A 460 -9.22 10.93 -2.65
CA ALA A 460 -10.47 11.63 -2.42
C ALA A 460 -11.59 11.24 -3.41
N VAL A 461 -11.26 10.71 -4.60
CA VAL A 461 -12.26 10.17 -5.54
C VAL A 461 -13.07 9.03 -4.92
N HIS A 462 -12.50 8.27 -3.98
CA HIS A 462 -13.17 7.19 -3.26
C HIS A 462 -14.20 7.71 -2.25
N LYS A 463 -14.16 9.00 -1.92
CA LYS A 463 -15.10 9.69 -1.03
C LYS A 463 -15.95 10.73 -1.78
N ASN A 464 -15.83 10.80 -3.11
CA ASN A 464 -16.59 11.74 -3.93
C ASN A 464 -18.07 11.30 -4.03
N PRO A 465 -19.04 12.09 -3.54
CA PRO A 465 -20.46 11.72 -3.55
C PRO A 465 -21.03 11.56 -4.97
N LYS A 466 -20.38 12.11 -6.00
CA LYS A 466 -20.71 11.89 -7.43
C LYS A 466 -20.66 10.41 -7.80
N TYR A 467 -19.74 9.64 -7.21
CA TYR A 467 -19.52 8.22 -7.50
C TYR A 467 -19.94 7.30 -6.36
N TRP A 468 -19.97 7.83 -5.13
CA TRP A 468 -20.28 7.10 -3.90
C TRP A 468 -21.42 7.82 -3.14
N PRO A 469 -22.65 7.82 -3.68
CA PRO A 469 -23.74 8.69 -3.18
C PRO A 469 -24.24 8.31 -1.79
N GLU A 470 -24.13 7.04 -1.41
CA GLU A 470 -24.61 6.53 -0.13
C GLU A 470 -23.50 6.54 0.92
N GLU A 471 -23.46 7.60 1.73
CA GLU A 471 -22.59 7.74 2.92
C GLU A 471 -21.11 7.43 2.60
N PRO A 472 -20.44 8.22 1.75
CA PRO A 472 -19.11 7.91 1.23
C PRO A 472 -18.02 7.79 2.31
N ASN A 473 -18.23 8.39 3.48
CA ASN A 473 -17.25 8.33 4.57
C ASN A 473 -17.42 7.12 5.50
N LEU A 474 -18.51 6.36 5.37
CA LEU A 474 -18.77 5.19 6.22
C LEU A 474 -18.22 3.91 5.57
N PHE A 475 -17.70 3.02 6.41
CA PHE A 475 -17.34 1.67 6.02
C PHE A 475 -18.60 0.81 5.94
N ARG A 476 -19.01 0.45 4.72
CA ARG A 476 -20.20 -0.37 4.47
C ARG A 476 -19.96 -1.38 3.33
N PRO A 477 -19.31 -2.52 3.60
CA PRO A 477 -19.01 -3.56 2.61
C PRO A 477 -20.22 -4.01 1.79
N GLU A 478 -21.41 -4.01 2.37
CA GLU A 478 -22.65 -4.50 1.76
C GLU A 478 -23.00 -3.74 0.47
N ARG A 479 -22.48 -2.51 0.28
CA ARG A 479 -22.65 -1.75 -0.98
C ARG A 479 -22.09 -2.49 -2.19
N TRP A 480 -21.12 -3.39 -1.96
CA TRP A 480 -20.49 -4.15 -3.04
C TRP A 480 -21.31 -5.35 -3.49
N LEU A 481 -22.37 -5.72 -2.76
CA LEU A 481 -23.23 -6.87 -3.07
C LEU A 481 -24.53 -6.50 -3.80
N THR A 482 -24.71 -5.23 -4.18
CA THR A 482 -25.95 -4.77 -4.83
C THR A 482 -25.98 -5.06 -6.33
N ASP A 483 -27.15 -5.42 -6.86
CA ASP A 483 -27.43 -5.59 -8.29
C ASP A 483 -27.38 -4.28 -9.10
N SER A 484 -27.16 -3.14 -8.44
CA SER A 484 -27.13 -1.79 -9.02
C SER A 484 -26.01 -1.66 -10.04
N LYS A 485 -26.32 -1.94 -11.31
CA LYS A 485 -25.47 -1.61 -12.45
C LYS A 485 -25.60 -0.10 -12.70
N PHE A 486 -24.60 0.69 -12.32
CA PHE A 486 -24.48 2.01 -12.93
C PHE A 486 -24.41 1.82 -14.45
N PRO A 487 -25.00 2.72 -15.25
CA PRO A 487 -24.76 2.70 -16.68
C PRO A 487 -23.25 2.69 -16.89
N ASN A 488 -22.73 1.70 -17.62
CA ASN A 488 -21.34 1.69 -18.07
C ASN A 488 -21.14 2.94 -18.96
N SER A 489 -20.87 4.09 -18.36
CA SER A 489 -20.26 5.22 -19.06
C SER A 489 -18.77 4.91 -19.20
N SER A 490 -18.44 3.76 -19.81
CA SER A 490 -17.07 3.45 -20.17
C SER A 490 -16.70 4.36 -21.32
N ILE A 491 -15.83 5.32 -21.06
CA ILE A 491 -15.12 6.01 -22.15
C ILE A 491 -14.15 4.97 -22.70
N ASP A 492 -14.41 4.50 -23.92
CA ASP A 492 -13.56 3.56 -24.66
C ASP A 492 -12.28 4.27 -25.14
N ILE A 493 -11.42 4.64 -24.21
CA ILE A 493 -10.05 5.03 -24.51
C ILE A 493 -9.26 3.74 -24.62
N LYS A 494 -8.92 3.34 -25.86
CA LYS A 494 -7.96 2.26 -26.10
C LYS A 494 -6.65 2.62 -25.38
N PRO A 495 -6.20 1.82 -24.41
CA PRO A 495 -4.94 2.09 -23.73
C PRO A 495 -3.76 1.98 -24.70
N ASP A 496 -2.71 2.77 -24.45
CA ASP A 496 -1.42 2.56 -25.09
C ASP A 496 -0.88 1.16 -24.75
N ASP A 497 -0.43 0.41 -25.76
CA ASP A 497 0.15 -0.94 -25.63
C ASP A 497 -0.78 -1.96 -24.94
N ALA A 498 -1.99 -2.15 -25.49
CA ALA A 498 -2.98 -3.09 -24.96
C ALA A 498 -2.45 -4.52 -24.73
N ASP A 499 -1.46 -4.94 -25.52
CA ASP A 499 -0.82 -6.26 -25.44
C ASP A 499 0.09 -6.44 -24.21
N LEU A 500 0.42 -5.35 -23.49
CA LEU A 500 1.27 -5.36 -22.28
C LEU A 500 0.46 -5.27 -20.97
N HIS A 501 -0.87 -5.23 -21.06
CA HIS A 501 -1.70 -5.42 -19.88
C HIS A 501 -1.40 -6.78 -19.28
N ALA A 502 -1.36 -6.85 -17.93
CA ALA A 502 -1.45 -8.16 -17.31
C ALA A 502 -2.75 -8.80 -17.83
N PRO A 503 -2.78 -10.10 -18.13
CA PRO A 503 -4.03 -10.76 -18.50
C PRO A 503 -5.07 -10.33 -17.47
N PRO A 504 -6.23 -9.79 -17.87
CA PRO A 504 -7.29 -9.58 -16.91
C PRO A 504 -7.55 -10.97 -16.32
N GLY A 505 -7.11 -11.20 -15.08
CA GLY A 505 -7.49 -12.40 -14.35
C GLY A 505 -8.99 -12.53 -14.47
N ALA A 506 -9.49 -13.75 -14.69
CA ALA A 506 -10.91 -13.97 -14.92
C ALA A 506 -11.71 -13.15 -13.91
N ASP A 507 -12.65 -12.32 -14.41
CA ASP A 507 -13.50 -11.50 -13.56
C ASP A 507 -14.47 -12.43 -12.79
N ILE A 508 -13.95 -13.02 -11.73
CA ILE A 508 -14.70 -13.88 -10.82
C ILE A 508 -15.50 -13.07 -9.80
N SER A 509 -15.40 -11.74 -9.86
CA SER A 509 -16.25 -10.81 -9.10
C SER A 509 -17.58 -10.54 -9.80
N GLY A 510 -18.04 -11.44 -10.69
CA GLY A 510 -19.16 -11.23 -11.60
C GLY A 510 -20.47 -10.74 -10.95
N ASN A 511 -20.63 -10.95 -9.64
CA ASN A 511 -21.81 -10.54 -8.86
C ASN A 511 -21.57 -9.29 -7.99
N LEU A 512 -20.37 -8.72 -7.96
CA LEU A 512 -20.06 -7.52 -7.18
C LEU A 512 -20.35 -6.25 -7.98
N PHE A 513 -20.70 -5.20 -7.24
CA PHE A 513 -20.82 -3.83 -7.72
C PHE A 513 -19.57 -3.39 -8.48
N LYS A 514 -19.78 -2.83 -9.68
CA LYS A 514 -18.72 -2.28 -10.53
C LYS A 514 -18.77 -0.76 -10.50
N PRO A 515 -17.82 -0.09 -9.82
CA PRO A 515 -17.80 1.37 -9.76
C PRO A 515 -17.48 1.96 -11.14
N VAL A 516 -17.81 3.23 -11.32
CA VAL A 516 -17.45 3.99 -12.54
C VAL A 516 -15.94 3.92 -12.73
N LYS A 517 -15.48 3.61 -13.95
CA LYS A 517 -14.04 3.53 -14.26
C LYS A 517 -13.32 4.82 -13.87
N GLY A 518 -12.20 4.71 -13.15
CA GLY A 518 -11.48 5.85 -12.58
C GLY A 518 -12.01 6.35 -11.23
N SER A 519 -13.16 5.86 -10.74
CA SER A 519 -13.68 6.24 -9.40
C SER A 519 -13.24 5.30 -8.27
N TYR A 520 -12.63 4.17 -8.61
CA TYR A 520 -12.06 3.19 -7.68
C TYR A 520 -10.69 2.73 -8.20
N ILE A 521 -9.63 3.23 -7.58
CA ILE A 521 -8.24 3.13 -8.06
C ILE A 521 -7.22 2.60 -7.03
N PRO A 522 -7.57 1.72 -6.06
CA PRO A 522 -6.58 1.25 -5.07
C PRO A 522 -5.45 0.42 -5.70
N PHE A 523 -5.68 -0.12 -6.90
CA PHE A 523 -4.68 -0.84 -7.70
C PHE A 523 -4.21 -0.04 -8.92
N SER A 524 -4.49 1.27 -9.00
CA SER A 524 -4.36 2.08 -10.22
C SER A 524 -5.18 1.50 -11.39
N GLU A 525 -5.14 2.18 -12.54
CA GLU A 525 -5.72 1.69 -13.80
C GLU A 525 -4.73 1.83 -14.97
N GLY A 526 -5.15 1.34 -16.15
CA GLY A 526 -4.40 1.45 -17.40
C GLY A 526 -3.21 0.50 -17.48
N SER A 527 -2.24 0.83 -18.34
CA SER A 527 -1.02 0.03 -18.56
C SER A 527 -0.14 -0.09 -17.32
N ARG A 528 -0.34 0.80 -16.35
CA ARG A 528 0.38 0.87 -15.07
C ARG A 528 -0.45 0.32 -13.90
N SER A 529 -1.53 -0.42 -14.15
CA SER A 529 -2.27 -1.11 -13.10
C SER A 529 -1.36 -2.07 -12.33
N CYS A 530 -1.66 -2.24 -11.04
CA CYS A 530 -0.91 -3.13 -10.15
C CYS A 530 -0.84 -4.54 -10.74
N ILE A 531 0.39 -5.05 -10.88
CA ILE A 531 0.64 -6.39 -11.42
C ILE A 531 0.28 -7.47 -10.41
N GLY A 532 0.48 -7.19 -9.12
CA GLY A 532 0.14 -8.07 -8.00
C GLY A 532 -1.29 -7.92 -7.49
N LYS A 533 -2.21 -7.31 -8.27
CA LYS A 533 -3.61 -7.13 -7.84
C LYS A 533 -4.22 -8.47 -7.43
N ARG A 534 -4.11 -9.49 -8.29
CA ARG A 534 -4.71 -10.80 -8.03
C ARG A 534 -4.08 -11.48 -6.81
N PHE A 535 -2.75 -11.44 -6.72
CA PHE A 535 -1.98 -11.93 -5.58
C PHE A 535 -2.54 -11.36 -4.26
N ALA A 536 -2.57 -10.03 -4.14
CA ALA A 536 -3.04 -9.34 -2.93
C ALA A 536 -4.51 -9.65 -2.61
N GLN A 537 -5.36 -9.76 -3.64
CA GLN A 537 -6.77 -10.12 -3.44
C GLN A 537 -6.92 -11.53 -2.87
N VAL A 538 -6.21 -12.52 -3.42
CA VAL A 538 -6.22 -13.90 -2.91
C VAL A 538 -5.75 -13.93 -1.46
N GLU A 539 -4.64 -13.25 -1.18
CA GLU A 539 -4.03 -13.18 0.14
C GLU A 539 -4.98 -12.60 1.20
N ILE A 540 -5.53 -11.41 0.96
CA ILE A 540 -6.43 -10.72 1.91
C ILE A 540 -7.73 -11.50 2.09
N VAL A 541 -8.36 -11.92 1.00
CA VAL A 541 -9.66 -12.62 1.05
C VAL A 541 -9.54 -13.95 1.78
N THR A 542 -8.46 -14.69 1.54
CA THR A 542 -8.19 -15.96 2.22
C THR A 542 -7.99 -15.75 3.71
N ALA A 543 -7.17 -14.76 4.12
CA ALA A 543 -6.96 -14.44 5.52
C ALA A 543 -8.26 -14.05 6.24
N LEU A 544 -9.09 -13.21 5.61
CA LEU A 544 -10.40 -12.84 6.16
C LEU A 544 -11.31 -14.06 6.30
N ALA A 545 -11.41 -14.90 5.29
CA ALA A 545 -12.24 -16.11 5.33
C ALA A 545 -11.80 -17.08 6.45
N VAL A 546 -10.48 -17.25 6.60
CA VAL A 546 -9.87 -18.07 7.65
C VAL A 546 -10.15 -17.55 9.05
N ILE A 547 -9.99 -16.24 9.28
CA ILE A 547 -10.17 -15.63 10.60
C ILE A 547 -11.66 -15.67 10.98
N PHE A 548 -12.51 -15.14 10.10
CA PHE A 548 -13.90 -14.88 10.44
C PHE A 548 -14.81 -16.11 10.35
N ARG A 549 -14.39 -17.24 9.75
CA ARG A 549 -15.20 -18.47 9.83
C ARG A 549 -15.37 -19.00 11.26
N THR A 550 -14.36 -18.82 12.13
CA THR A 550 -14.35 -19.39 13.49
C THR A 550 -14.22 -18.36 14.60
N TYR A 551 -13.70 -17.17 14.30
CA TYR A 551 -13.46 -16.12 15.29
C TYR A 551 -14.15 -14.82 14.91
N SER A 552 -14.32 -13.99 15.94
CA SER A 552 -14.73 -12.60 15.88
C SER A 552 -13.57 -11.73 16.35
N VAL A 553 -13.49 -10.50 15.84
CA VAL A 553 -12.48 -9.50 16.21
C VAL A 553 -13.17 -8.36 16.94
N GLU A 554 -12.66 -8.03 18.12
CA GLU A 554 -13.14 -6.94 18.97
C GLU A 554 -12.00 -5.96 19.25
N LEU A 555 -12.34 -4.70 19.55
CA LEU A 555 -11.37 -3.77 20.13
C LEU A 555 -11.00 -4.24 21.54
N ALA A 556 -9.71 -4.16 21.87
CA ALA A 556 -9.28 -4.34 23.24
C ALA A 556 -9.72 -3.15 24.09
N VAL A 557 -10.24 -3.41 25.28
CA VAL A 557 -10.72 -2.36 26.21
C VAL A 557 -9.87 -2.26 27.47
N ASP A 558 -8.72 -2.93 27.48
CA ASP A 558 -7.84 -3.10 28.65
C ASP A 558 -7.36 -1.78 29.27
N GLU A 559 -7.38 -0.68 28.51
CA GLU A 559 -7.08 0.67 28.98
C GLU A 559 -8.18 1.24 29.89
N TYR A 560 -9.41 0.72 29.78
CA TYR A 560 -10.61 1.27 30.43
C TYR A 560 -11.25 0.31 31.44
N ALA A 561 -11.07 -1.00 31.28
CA ALA A 561 -11.59 -2.01 32.19
C ALA A 561 -10.77 -3.30 32.12
N THR A 562 -10.58 -3.93 33.27
CA THR A 562 -10.00 -5.27 33.40
C THR A 562 -10.97 -6.35 32.91
N ASP A 563 -10.44 -7.54 32.60
CA ASP A 563 -11.29 -8.65 32.16
C ASP A 563 -12.35 -9.05 33.20
N ALA A 564 -11.97 -9.09 34.47
CA ALA A 564 -12.88 -9.38 35.57
C ALA A 564 -13.97 -8.31 35.76
N GLU A 565 -13.70 -7.05 35.42
CA GLU A 565 -14.73 -6.01 35.42
C GLU A 565 -15.70 -6.22 34.27
N VAL A 566 -15.21 -6.37 33.04
CA VAL A 566 -16.07 -6.58 31.87
C VAL A 566 -16.94 -7.83 32.03
N GLU A 567 -16.40 -8.93 32.58
CA GLU A 567 -17.15 -10.17 32.81
C GLU A 567 -18.27 -10.02 33.84
N ARG A 568 -18.12 -9.13 34.83
CA ARG A 568 -19.16 -8.83 35.82
C ARG A 568 -20.31 -7.98 35.26
N LEU A 569 -20.06 -7.22 34.20
CA LEU A 569 -21.07 -6.38 33.56
C LEU A 569 -22.06 -7.21 32.74
N GLU A 570 -23.30 -6.75 32.63
CA GLU A 570 -24.30 -7.38 31.76
C GLU A 570 -23.86 -7.34 30.29
N LYS A 571 -23.96 -8.48 29.58
CA LYS A 571 -23.68 -8.54 28.14
C LYS A 571 -24.65 -7.63 27.39
N GLY A 572 -24.14 -6.68 26.60
CA GLY A 572 -24.97 -5.71 25.87
C GLY A 572 -25.54 -4.58 26.72
N GLY A 573 -25.29 -4.57 28.04
CA GLY A 573 -25.72 -3.52 28.97
C GLY A 573 -25.03 -2.17 28.73
N LYS A 574 -25.59 -1.10 29.31
CA LYS A 574 -25.14 0.28 29.10
C LYS A 574 -23.66 0.49 29.46
N GLU A 575 -23.23 0.03 30.63
CA GLU A 575 -21.84 0.20 31.10
C GLU A 575 -20.83 -0.47 30.18
N ARG A 576 -21.17 -1.66 29.66
CA ARG A 576 -20.32 -2.37 28.71
C ARG A 576 -20.23 -1.67 27.36
N ARG A 577 -21.33 -1.08 26.88
CA ARG A 577 -21.35 -0.23 25.68
C ARG A 577 -20.48 1.01 25.86
N GLU A 578 -20.53 1.66 27.02
CA GLU A 578 -19.72 2.84 27.32
C GLU A 578 -18.21 2.54 27.32
N ILE A 579 -17.80 1.40 27.89
CA ILE A 579 -16.40 0.96 27.88
C ILE A 579 -15.93 0.72 26.44
N TRP A 580 -16.72 0.00 25.63
CA TRP A 580 -16.38 -0.21 24.23
C TRP A 580 -16.35 1.09 23.44
N GLN A 581 -17.29 2.01 23.68
CA GLN A 581 -17.33 3.30 22.99
C GLN A 581 -16.06 4.11 23.24
N LYS A 582 -15.50 4.10 24.45
CA LYS A 582 -14.18 4.74 24.72
C LYS A 582 -13.05 4.14 23.88
N ALA A 583 -13.07 2.82 23.66
CA ALA A 583 -12.10 2.16 22.79
C ALA A 583 -12.34 2.50 21.30
N ALA A 584 -13.60 2.54 20.87
CA ALA A 584 -13.99 2.94 19.52
C ALA A 584 -13.59 4.38 19.21
N ASP A 585 -13.93 5.33 20.10
CA ASP A 585 -13.58 6.76 19.95
C ASP A 585 -12.06 6.97 19.84
N ARG A 586 -11.28 6.23 20.65
CA ARG A 586 -9.81 6.24 20.57
C ARG A 586 -9.33 5.66 19.25
N ALA A 587 -9.87 4.53 18.81
CA ALA A 587 -9.49 3.89 17.54
C ALA A 587 -9.79 4.81 16.35
N GLU A 588 -10.98 5.42 16.30
CA GLU A 588 -11.37 6.37 15.26
C GLU A 588 -10.49 7.62 15.25
N TYR A 589 -10.18 8.17 16.44
CA TYR A 589 -9.22 9.27 16.57
C TYR A 589 -7.84 8.90 16.01
N LEU A 590 -7.30 7.73 16.39
CA LEU A 590 -5.99 7.30 15.93
C LEU A 590 -5.96 7.08 14.41
N LEU A 591 -6.97 6.42 13.84
CA LEU A 591 -7.09 6.25 12.40
C LEU A 591 -7.10 7.63 11.71
N ARG A 592 -8.01 8.53 12.11
CA ARG A 592 -8.19 9.84 11.48
C ARG A 592 -6.99 10.78 11.64
N ASP A 593 -6.41 10.84 12.83
CA ASP A 593 -5.52 11.93 13.24
C ASP A 593 -4.05 11.52 13.35
N THR A 594 -3.72 10.24 13.51
CA THR A 594 -2.32 9.82 13.76
C THR A 594 -1.66 9.05 12.62
N MET A 595 -2.43 8.60 11.62
CA MET A 595 -1.83 7.93 10.47
C MET A 595 -0.97 8.87 9.63
N SER A 596 0.08 8.29 9.03
CA SER A 596 1.02 8.99 8.15
C SER A 596 1.64 8.04 7.13
N SER A 597 2.02 8.58 5.97
CA SER A 597 2.66 7.82 4.90
C SER A 597 4.16 8.11 4.81
N ILE A 598 4.94 7.04 4.60
CA ILE A 598 6.31 7.12 4.06
C ILE A 598 6.28 6.55 2.64
N ILE A 599 5.84 5.29 2.55
CA ILE A 599 5.46 4.62 1.30
C ILE A 599 3.96 4.34 1.34
N THR A 600 3.52 3.70 2.42
CA THR A 600 2.11 3.36 2.68
C THR A 600 1.60 4.07 3.93
N LEU A 601 0.28 4.33 3.95
CA LEU A 601 -0.45 4.86 5.11
C LEU A 601 -0.42 3.83 6.24
N GLN A 602 0.07 4.24 7.41
CA GLN A 602 0.25 3.38 8.58
C GLN A 602 -0.05 4.13 9.88
N LEU A 603 -0.41 3.39 10.94
CA LEU A 603 -0.33 3.88 12.32
C LEU A 603 1.15 3.88 12.73
N ARG A 604 1.77 5.07 12.81
CA ARG A 604 3.19 5.19 13.15
C ARG A 604 3.36 5.63 14.60
N GLY A 605 4.08 4.83 15.38
CA GLY A 605 4.37 5.12 16.79
C GLY A 605 3.18 4.94 17.75
N VAL A 606 2.05 4.45 17.25
CA VAL A 606 0.83 4.16 18.02
C VAL A 606 0.22 2.85 17.55
N THR A 607 -0.60 2.23 18.39
CA THR A 607 -1.30 0.99 18.05
C THR A 607 -2.73 1.00 18.56
N ILE A 608 -3.58 0.24 17.87
CA ILE A 608 -4.97 -0.04 18.25
C ILE A 608 -5.03 -1.54 18.57
N PRO A 609 -4.94 -1.92 19.85
CA PRO A 609 -4.97 -3.32 20.23
C PRO A 609 -6.34 -3.94 19.98
N ILE A 610 -6.34 -5.21 19.59
CA ILE A 610 -7.56 -5.99 19.31
C ILE A 610 -7.60 -7.26 20.17
N ARG A 611 -8.76 -7.93 20.17
CA ARG A 611 -8.94 -9.27 20.70
C ARG A 611 -9.58 -10.15 19.64
N VAL A 612 -9.11 -11.39 19.56
CA VAL A 612 -9.70 -12.43 18.71
C VAL A 612 -10.40 -13.42 19.64
N VAL A 613 -11.72 -13.53 19.51
CA VAL A 613 -12.60 -14.34 20.37
C VAL A 613 -13.34 -15.37 19.53
N ARG A 614 -13.64 -16.56 20.06
CA ARG A 614 -14.41 -17.55 19.31
C ARG A 614 -15.79 -16.99 18.99
N ARG A 615 -16.34 -17.33 17.82
CA ARG A 615 -17.72 -17.00 17.49
C ARG A 615 -18.68 -17.54 18.55
N GLY A 616 -19.58 -16.69 19.05
CA GLY A 616 -20.49 -16.98 20.16
C GLY A 616 -19.93 -16.67 21.55
N GLU A 617 -18.63 -16.41 21.68
CA GLU A 617 -17.97 -16.03 22.95
C GLU A 617 -17.73 -14.51 23.04
N GLU A 618 -18.34 -13.72 22.16
CA GLU A 618 -18.13 -12.28 22.10
C GLU A 618 -18.50 -11.58 23.42
N ARG A 619 -17.72 -10.54 23.71
CA ARG A 619 -17.88 -9.69 24.88
C ARG A 619 -18.72 -8.47 24.52
N PHE A 620 -18.59 -7.98 23.28
CA PHE A 620 -19.13 -6.72 22.78
C PHE A 620 -20.01 -6.90 21.53
N ALA A 621 -20.77 -8.00 21.45
CA ALA A 621 -21.80 -8.16 20.44
C ALA A 621 -22.99 -7.22 20.73
N PHE A 622 -23.04 -6.09 20.03
CA PHE A 622 -24.17 -5.16 20.10
C PHE A 622 -25.12 -5.44 18.92
N GLY A 623 -26.34 -5.88 19.24
CA GLY A 623 -27.41 -6.08 18.24
C GLY A 623 -27.76 -4.83 17.44
#